data_AF-A0A7W5QLB2-F1
#
_entry.id   AF-A0A7W5QLB2-F1
#
_cell.length_a   1.000
_cell.length_b   1.000
_cell.length_c   1.000
_cell.angle_alpha   90.00
_cell.angle_beta   90.00
_cell.angle_gamma   90.00
#
_symmetry.space_group_name_H-M   'P 1'
#
loop_
_entity.id
_entity.type
_entity.pdbx_description
1 polymer ?
#
loop_
_entity_poly.entity_id
_entity_poly.type
_entity_poly.pdbx_seq_one_letter_code
_entity_poly.pdbx_strand_id
1 'polypeptide(L)' 'MTESTTPPALRSRAWFDNPANIDMTALYLERYLNFGLSLDELRSGRPIIG' A
#
# COMPACT_ATOMS: atom_id res chain seq x y z
N MET A 1 16.65 -11.31 25.63
CA MET A 1 16.80 -10.48 24.41
C MET A 1 15.54 -10.67 23.61
N THR A 2 14.67 -9.66 23.55
CA THR A 2 13.44 -9.74 22.73
C THR A 2 13.81 -9.44 21.29
N GLU A 3 13.80 -10.45 20.43
CA GLU A 3 14.04 -10.28 19.00
C GLU A 3 12.95 -9.37 18.40
N SER A 4 13.40 -8.27 17.80
CA SER A 4 12.52 -7.32 17.13
C SER A 4 12.22 -7.85 15.73
N THR A 5 11.21 -8.69 15.58
CA THR A 5 10.76 -9.16 14.26
C THR A 5 10.20 -7.96 13.50
N THR A 6 10.97 -7.40 12.58
CA THR A 6 10.45 -6.44 11.61
C THR A 6 9.36 -7.14 10.80
N PRO A 7 8.12 -6.63 10.79
CA PRO A 7 7.04 -7.26 10.04
C PRO A 7 7.42 -7.29 8.54
N PRO A 8 7.21 -8.42 7.86
CA PRO A 8 7.52 -8.56 6.44
C PRO A 8 6.74 -7.54 5.62
N ALA A 9 7.32 -7.12 4.49
CA ALA A 9 6.68 -6.14 3.61
C ALA A 9 5.31 -6.66 3.12
N LEU A 10 4.27 -5.84 3.27
CA LEU A 10 2.93 -6.18 2.81
C LEU A 10 2.88 -6.24 1.28
N ARG A 11 2.19 -7.24 0.74
CA ARG A 11 1.95 -7.38 -0.72
C ARG A 11 1.29 -6.15 -1.33
N SER A 12 0.45 -5.44 -0.56
CA SER A 12 -0.26 -4.24 -1.02
C SER A 12 0.68 -3.08 -1.37
N ARG A 13 1.91 -3.04 -0.82
CA ARG A 13 2.89 -2.01 -1.16
C ARG A 13 3.36 -2.10 -2.61
N ALA A 14 3.34 -3.28 -3.22
CA ALA A 14 3.69 -3.43 -4.64
C ALA A 14 2.77 -2.62 -5.56
N TRP A 15 1.53 -2.35 -5.12
CA TRP A 15 0.50 -1.64 -5.91
C TRP A 15 0.28 -0.19 -5.48
N PHE A 16 0.38 0.13 -4.19
CA PHE A 16 0.04 1.47 -3.68
C PHE A 16 1.26 2.32 -3.27
N ASP A 17 2.46 1.73 -3.22
CA ASP A 17 3.68 2.43 -2.76
C ASP A 17 4.94 1.82 -3.41
N ASN A 18 4.93 1.69 -4.74
CA ASN A 18 6.05 1.13 -5.50
C ASN A 18 6.86 2.24 -6.21
N PRO A 19 7.99 2.68 -5.65
CA PRO A 19 8.80 3.75 -6.24
C PRO A 19 9.47 3.35 -7.56
N ALA A 20 9.59 2.05 -7.86
CA ALA A 20 10.16 1.58 -9.11
C ALA A 20 9.18 1.69 -10.29
N ASN A 21 7.87 1.79 -10.04
CA ASN A 21 6.82 1.89 -11.06
C ASN A 21 5.74 2.88 -10.62
N ILE A 22 6.08 4.16 -10.66
CA ILE A 22 5.22 5.25 -10.16
C ILE A 22 3.94 5.36 -11.00
N ASP A 23 4.04 5.24 -12.32
CA ASP A 23 2.89 5.34 -13.23
C ASP A 23 1.83 4.28 -12.93
N MET A 24 2.27 3.04 -12.67
CA MET A 24 1.39 1.94 -12.32
C MET A 24 0.74 2.16 -10.95
N THR A 25 1.50 2.70 -10.00
CA THR A 25 1.00 3.06 -8.67
C THR A 25 -0.11 4.12 -8.77
N ALA A 26 0.07 5.15 -9.61
CA ALA A 26 -0.93 6.18 -9.84
C ALA A 26 -2.24 5.58 -10.39
N LEU A 27 -2.16 4.70 -11.39
CA LEU A 27 -3.35 4.03 -11.95
C LEU A 27 -4.12 3.21 -10.92
N TYR A 28 -3.42 2.48 -10.05
CA TYR A 28 -4.06 1.71 -8.98
C TYR A 28 -4.69 2.62 -7.93
N LEU A 29 -4.02 3.69 -7.54
CA LEU A 29 -4.57 4.66 -6.60
C LEU A 29 -5.85 5.29 -7.17
N GLU A 30 -5.81 5.85 -8.37
CA GLU A 30 -6.97 6.47 -9.03
C GLU A 30 -8.19 5.54 -9.06
N ARG A 31 -7.98 4.26 -9.40
CA ARG A 31 -9.07 3.27 -9.41
C ARG A 31 -9.68 3.07 -8.03
N TYR A 32 -8.85 2.90 -7.00
CA TYR A 32 -9.32 2.62 -5.63
C TYR A 32 -9.95 3.84 -4.94
N LEU A 33 -9.48 5.05 -5.27
CA LEU A 33 -10.06 6.30 -4.78
C LEU A 33 -11.54 6.46 -5.23
N ASN A 34 -11.92 5.91 -6.38
CA ASN A 34 -13.31 5.91 -6.86
C ASN A 34 -14.27 5.04 -6.02
N PHE A 35 -13.76 4.21 -5.12
CA PHE A 35 -14.56 3.35 -4.23
C PHE A 35 -14.69 3.90 -2.82
N GLY A 36 -14.36 5.18 -2.61
CA GLY A 36 -14.48 5.83 -1.30
C GLY A 36 -13.31 5.55 -0.33
N LEU A 37 -12.22 4.97 -0.83
CA LEU A 37 -10.97 4.87 -0.09
C LEU A 37 -10.19 6.16 -0.22
N SER A 38 -9.47 6.53 0.83
CA SER A 38 -8.57 7.67 0.82
C SER A 38 -7.14 7.28 0.47
N LEU A 39 -6.35 8.27 0.00
CA LEU A 39 -4.93 8.10 -0.26
C LEU A 39 -4.18 7.68 1.02
N ASP A 40 -4.55 8.28 2.15
CA ASP A 40 -3.97 7.97 3.46
C ASP A 40 -4.23 6.52 3.85
N GLU A 41 -5.42 5.99 3.58
CA GLU A 41 -5.71 4.58 3.86
C GLU A 41 -4.84 3.64 3.03
N LEU A 42 -4.72 3.90 1.72
CA LEU A 42 -3.94 3.08 0.80
C LEU A 42 -2.43 3.14 1.08
N ARG A 43 -1.92 4.27 1.60
CA ARG A 43 -0.50 4.50 1.87
C ARG A 43 -0.10 4.42 3.35
N SER A 44 -1.05 4.21 4.26
CA SER A 44 -0.81 4.13 5.72
C SER A 44 0.10 2.97 6.17
N GLY A 45 0.47 2.06 5.26
CA GLY A 45 1.25 0.87 5.60
C GLY A 45 0.48 -0.15 6.44
N ARG A 46 -0.83 0.06 6.64
CA ARG A 46 -1.72 -0.91 7.27
C ARG A 46 -2.05 -2.04 6.27
N PRO A 47 -2.31 -3.26 6.75
CA PRO A 47 -2.77 -4.35 5.89
C PRO A 47 -4.10 -3.98 5.24
N ILE A 48 -4.17 -4.14 3.92
CA ILE A 48 -5.42 -4.03 3.16
C ILE A 48 -6.10 -5.40 3.22
N ILE A 49 -7.31 -5.43 3.77
CA ILE A 49 -8.15 -6.62 3.87
C ILE A 49 -9.15 -6.57 2.71
N GLY A 50 -9.22 -7.65 1.93
CA GLY A 50 -10.13 -7.80 0.80
C GLY A 50 -10.94 -9.07 0.92
#